data_AF-X1IIL1-F1
#
_entry.id   AF-X1IIL1-F1
#
_cell.length_a   1.000
_cell.length_b   1.000
_cell.length_c   1.000
_cell.angle_alpha   90.00
_cell.angle_beta   90.00
_cell.angle_gamma   90.00
#
_symmetry.space_group_name_H-M   'P 1'
#
loop_
_entity.id
_entity.type
_entity.pdbx_description
1 polymer ?
#
loop_
_entity_poly.entity_id
_entity_poly.type
_entity_poly.pdbx_seq_one_letter_code
_entity_poly.pdbx_strand_id
1 'polypeptide(L)'
;ALREGKSTLYEGGIREPLIAKYPGKIPTGKICHEPTISCDFYPTFREILSLNKDPEQEIDGVSIWSLMKKPSDSLKRNTFFWHYPLEKPHFLGGRSSGAIREGDWKLIEFFDTDEIELYNLADDIGEQNNLAEEYPDIRQTMLGKLRNWRKELGAQMNNEQ
;
A
#
# COMPACT_ATOMS: atom_id res chain seq x y z
N ALA A 1 1.74 17.99 6.32
CA ALA A 1 0.68 17.71 5.33
C ALA A 1 1.12 16.53 4.49
N LEU A 2 0.20 15.80 3.84
CA LEU A 2 0.59 14.76 2.89
C LEU A 2 1.00 15.40 1.56
N ARG A 3 1.89 14.75 0.82
CA ARG A 3 2.36 15.21 -0.49
C ARG A 3 1.45 14.69 -1.61
N GLU A 4 1.16 15.60 -2.54
CA GLU A 4 0.30 15.38 -3.70
C GLU A 4 -1.11 14.87 -3.37
N GLY A 5 -1.76 14.23 -4.33
CA GLY A 5 -3.16 13.83 -4.28
C GLY A 5 -3.48 12.72 -5.27
N LYS A 6 -4.77 12.65 -5.64
CA LYS A 6 -5.31 11.69 -6.61
C LYS A 6 -4.38 11.51 -7.82
N SER A 7 -4.19 10.24 -8.23
CA SER A 7 -3.36 9.81 -9.37
C SER A 7 -1.85 9.74 -9.08
N THR A 8 -1.42 9.94 -7.84
CA THR A 8 -0.01 9.75 -7.43
C THR A 8 0.14 8.58 -6.47
N LEU A 9 1.35 8.02 -6.38
CA LEU A 9 1.70 6.99 -5.40
C LEU A 9 2.31 7.57 -4.10
N TYR A 10 2.37 8.90 -3.97
CA TYR A 10 2.64 9.57 -2.69
C TYR A 10 1.49 9.34 -1.70
N GLU A 11 1.74 9.54 -0.41
CA GLU A 11 0.76 9.34 0.67
C GLU A 11 -0.51 10.17 0.45
N GLY A 12 -0.43 11.36 -0.18
CA GLY A 12 -1.63 12.14 -0.50
C GLY A 12 -2.53 11.49 -1.55
N GLY A 13 -1.99 10.58 -2.37
CA GLY A 13 -2.73 9.85 -3.39
C GLY A 13 -3.23 8.46 -2.99
N ILE A 14 -2.63 7.85 -1.95
CA ILE A 14 -2.94 6.46 -1.55
C ILE A 14 -3.40 6.30 -0.09
N ARG A 15 -3.21 7.31 0.78
CA ARG A 15 -3.63 7.25 2.17
C ARG A 15 -5.04 7.82 2.32
N GLU A 16 -5.94 7.00 2.83
CA GLU A 16 -7.37 7.32 2.92
C GLU A 16 -7.86 7.41 4.36
N PRO A 17 -8.88 8.24 4.65
CA PRO A 17 -9.61 8.17 5.90
C PRO A 17 -10.46 6.90 5.94
N LEU A 18 -10.34 6.12 7.02
CA LEU A 18 -11.16 4.93 7.28
C LEU A 18 -11.82 5.02 8.65
N ILE A 19 -13.14 4.95 8.68
CA ILE A 19 -13.95 4.90 9.91
C ILE A 19 -14.85 3.67 9.86
N ALA A 20 -14.79 2.83 10.89
CA ALA A 20 -15.65 1.66 11.03
C ALA A 20 -16.50 1.77 12.31
N LYS A 21 -17.78 1.40 12.21
CA LYS A 21 -18.72 1.38 13.34
C LYS A 21 -19.58 0.12 13.29
N TYR A 22 -19.53 -0.66 14.36
CA TYR A 22 -20.42 -1.81 14.58
C TYR A 22 -20.76 -1.89 16.07
N PRO A 23 -21.96 -1.42 16.48
CA PRO A 23 -22.39 -1.44 17.87
C PRO A 23 -22.26 -2.83 18.51
N GLY A 24 -21.68 -2.90 19.71
CA GLY A 24 -21.46 -4.15 20.44
C GLY A 24 -20.33 -5.04 19.90
N LYS A 25 -19.63 -4.64 18.83
CA LYS A 25 -18.51 -5.40 18.25
C LYS A 25 -17.24 -4.57 18.07
N ILE A 26 -17.36 -3.31 17.65
CA ILE A 26 -16.24 -2.37 17.50
C ILE A 26 -16.28 -1.37 18.67
N PRO A 27 -15.18 -1.19 19.42
CA PRO A 27 -15.12 -0.22 20.51
C PRO A 27 -15.22 1.22 19.98
N THR A 28 -15.95 2.06 20.71
CA THR A 28 -16.16 3.47 20.30
C THR A 28 -14.95 4.34 20.60
N GLY A 29 -14.64 5.28 19.70
CA GLY A 29 -13.61 6.31 19.92
C GLY A 29 -12.18 5.77 20.00
N LYS A 30 -11.92 4.59 19.43
CA LYS A 30 -10.59 4.01 19.36
C LYS A 30 -9.95 4.25 18.01
N ILE A 31 -8.63 4.38 18.02
CA ILE A 31 -7.78 4.58 16.83
C ILE A 31 -6.93 3.31 16.67
N CYS A 32 -6.86 2.82 15.44
CA CYS A 32 -5.92 1.77 15.02
C CYS A 32 -4.89 2.44 14.10
N HIS A 33 -3.60 2.22 14.36
CA HIS A 33 -2.51 2.75 13.54
C HIS A 33 -1.93 1.70 12.58
N GLU A 34 -2.34 0.44 12.72
CA GLU A 34 -1.93 -0.65 11.84
C GLU A 34 -2.38 -0.38 10.39
N PRO A 35 -1.47 -0.37 9.40
CA PRO A 35 -1.84 -0.10 8.01
C PRO A 35 -2.74 -1.19 7.42
N THR A 36 -3.68 -0.77 6.59
CA THR A 36 -4.61 -1.63 5.83
C THR A 36 -4.71 -1.16 4.39
N ILE A 37 -5.15 -2.02 3.48
CA ILE A 37 -5.30 -1.71 2.05
C ILE A 37 -6.66 -2.18 1.54
N SER A 38 -7.20 -1.57 0.48
CA SER A 38 -8.57 -1.78 0.03
C SER A 38 -8.97 -3.24 -0.23
N CYS A 39 -8.05 -4.11 -0.67
CA CYS A 39 -8.35 -5.52 -0.89
C CYS A 39 -8.64 -6.30 0.41
N ASP A 40 -8.32 -5.74 1.59
CA ASP A 40 -8.63 -6.32 2.90
C ASP A 40 -10.12 -6.35 3.24
N PHE A 41 -10.90 -5.44 2.67
CA PHE A 41 -12.33 -5.36 2.97
C PHE A 41 -13.07 -6.64 2.56
N TYR A 42 -12.67 -7.25 1.44
CA TYR A 42 -13.29 -8.47 0.94
C TYR A 42 -13.22 -9.64 1.94
N PRO A 43 -12.02 -10.11 2.37
CA PRO A 43 -11.94 -11.17 3.38
C PRO A 43 -12.51 -10.72 4.74
N THR A 44 -12.46 -9.44 5.07
CA THR A 44 -13.04 -8.91 6.31
C THR A 44 -14.56 -9.08 6.36
N PHE A 45 -15.27 -8.69 5.31
CA PHE A 45 -16.72 -8.84 5.26
C PHE A 45 -17.14 -10.31 5.22
N ARG A 46 -16.37 -11.17 4.56
CA ARG A 46 -16.60 -12.62 4.60
C ARG A 46 -16.49 -13.19 6.00
N GLU A 47 -15.44 -12.81 6.74
CA GLU A 47 -15.28 -13.25 8.14
C GLU A 47 -16.44 -12.76 9.01
N ILE A 48 -16.84 -11.49 8.87
CA ILE A 48 -17.96 -10.91 9.62
C ILE A 48 -19.27 -11.66 9.34
N LEU A 49 -19.50 -12.03 8.07
CA LEU A 49 -20.68 -12.77 7.63
C LEU A 49 -20.59 -14.28 7.84
N SER A 50 -19.46 -14.79 8.37
CA SER A 50 -19.21 -16.22 8.56
C SER A 50 -19.34 -17.03 7.25
N LEU A 51 -18.89 -16.45 6.14
CA LEU A 51 -18.88 -17.10 4.83
C LEU A 51 -17.64 -18.00 4.68
N ASN A 52 -17.85 -19.23 4.21
CA ASN A 52 -16.75 -20.16 3.93
C ASN A 52 -15.84 -19.62 2.82
N LYS A 53 -14.53 -19.91 2.92
CA LYS A 53 -13.57 -19.64 1.85
C LYS A 53 -13.89 -20.52 0.64
N ASP A 54 -13.86 -19.91 -0.54
CA ASP A 54 -13.85 -20.66 -1.80
C ASP A 54 -12.40 -21.11 -2.03
N PRO A 55 -12.12 -22.43 -2.06
CA PRO A 55 -10.75 -22.92 -2.21
C PRO A 55 -10.14 -22.57 -3.57
N GLU A 56 -10.96 -22.28 -4.58
CA GLU A 56 -10.49 -21.89 -5.93
C GLU A 56 -10.14 -20.40 -6.02
N GLN A 57 -10.57 -19.61 -5.03
CA GLN A 57 -10.33 -18.17 -5.02
C GLN A 57 -9.04 -17.81 -4.27
N GLU A 58 -8.11 -17.21 -5.00
CA GLU A 58 -6.96 -16.50 -4.42
C GLU A 58 -7.39 -15.12 -3.91
N ILE A 59 -6.90 -14.74 -2.72
CA ILE A 59 -7.25 -13.49 -2.05
C ILE A 59 -5.96 -12.87 -1.53
N ASP A 60 -5.59 -11.71 -2.08
CA ASP A 60 -4.41 -10.95 -1.63
C ASP A 60 -4.63 -10.26 -0.28
N GLY A 61 -5.88 -9.86 -0.03
CA GLY A 61 -6.27 -9.15 1.18
C GLY A 61 -6.16 -10.03 2.43
N VAL A 62 -5.97 -9.38 3.58
CA VAL A 62 -6.02 -10.01 4.89
C VAL A 62 -7.20 -9.44 5.64
N SER A 63 -7.97 -10.28 6.34
CA SER A 63 -9.05 -9.76 7.17
C SER A 63 -8.51 -8.85 8.27
N ILE A 64 -9.09 -7.65 8.38
CA ILE A 64 -8.79 -6.65 9.41
C ILE A 64 -9.81 -6.68 10.54
N TRP A 65 -10.64 -7.73 10.62
CA TRP A 65 -11.68 -7.84 11.64
C TRP A 65 -11.10 -7.89 13.07
N SER A 66 -9.93 -8.51 13.26
CA SER A 66 -9.21 -8.48 14.53
C SER A 66 -8.90 -7.04 14.97
N LEU A 67 -8.34 -6.23 14.07
CA LEU A 67 -8.01 -4.81 14.32
C LEU A 67 -9.26 -4.01 14.68
N MET A 68 -10.37 -4.23 13.97
CA MET A 68 -11.63 -3.52 14.26
C MET A 68 -12.18 -3.85 15.66
N LYS A 69 -12.02 -5.09 16.14
CA LYS A 69 -12.45 -5.52 17.48
C LYS A 69 -11.47 -5.09 18.58
N LYS A 70 -10.17 -5.14 18.28
CA LYS A 70 -9.08 -4.82 19.19
C LYS A 70 -8.03 -3.98 18.46
N PRO A 71 -8.16 -2.64 18.47
CA PRO A 71 -7.27 -1.73 17.74
C PRO A 71 -5.78 -1.74 18.14
N SER A 72 -5.42 -2.47 19.20
CA SER A 72 -4.04 -2.69 19.63
C SER A 72 -3.41 -3.97 19.05
N ASP A 73 -4.18 -4.77 18.32
CA ASP A 73 -3.65 -5.94 17.62
C ASP A 73 -2.83 -5.49 16.38
N SER A 74 -2.01 -6.40 15.86
CA SER A 74 -1.24 -6.20 14.64
C SER A 74 -1.55 -7.29 13.62
N LEU A 75 -1.29 -7.00 12.34
CA LEU A 75 -1.33 -8.00 11.29
C LEU A 75 0.04 -8.64 11.12
N LYS A 76 0.08 -9.81 10.47
CA LYS A 76 1.34 -10.42 10.05
C LYS A 76 1.92 -9.77 8.80
N ARG A 77 1.08 -9.11 7.99
CA ARG A 77 1.51 -8.45 6.75
C ARG A 77 2.24 -7.16 7.10
N ASN A 78 3.51 -7.07 6.70
CA ASN A 78 4.33 -5.87 6.87
C ASN A 78 4.61 -5.14 5.54
N THR A 79 4.19 -5.72 4.41
CA THR A 79 4.54 -5.22 3.08
C THR A 79 3.28 -4.96 2.25
N PHE A 80 3.28 -3.82 1.56
CA PHE A 80 2.20 -3.37 0.68
C PHE A 80 2.79 -2.96 -0.66
N PHE A 81 2.05 -3.17 -1.73
CA PHE A 81 2.49 -2.92 -3.09
C PHE A 81 1.44 -2.15 -3.88
N TRP A 82 1.91 -1.31 -4.78
CA TRP A 82 1.11 -0.59 -5.76
C TRP A 82 1.78 -0.69 -7.12
N HIS A 83 0.96 -0.89 -8.15
CA HIS A 83 1.39 -0.89 -9.54
C HIS A 83 0.45 0.00 -10.34
N TYR A 84 0.99 1.09 -10.89
CA TYR A 84 0.22 2.10 -11.60
C TYR A 84 0.88 2.44 -12.94
N PRO A 85 0.84 1.50 -13.91
CA PRO A 85 1.40 1.70 -15.23
C PRO A 85 0.47 2.64 -16.03
N LEU A 86 1.02 3.79 -16.46
CA LEU A 86 0.35 4.70 -17.38
C LEU A 86 1.14 4.87 -18.69
N GLU A 87 0.48 4.75 -19.85
CA GLU A 87 1.10 5.04 -21.15
C GLU A 87 1.58 6.49 -21.28
N LYS A 88 0.87 7.42 -20.62
CA LYS A 88 1.18 8.85 -20.59
C LYS A 88 0.80 9.44 -19.23
N PRO A 89 1.45 10.54 -18.80
CA PRO A 89 1.08 11.21 -17.56
C PRO A 89 -0.42 11.52 -17.50
N HIS A 90 -1.03 11.24 -16.36
CA HIS A 90 -2.44 11.55 -16.12
C HIS A 90 -2.62 13.07 -16.00
N PHE A 91 -3.78 13.61 -16.39
CA PHE A 91 -4.05 15.06 -16.37
C PHE A 91 -4.02 15.69 -14.96
N LEU A 92 -3.96 14.87 -13.91
CA LEU A 92 -3.79 15.28 -12.51
C LEU A 92 -2.32 15.22 -12.05
N GLY A 93 -1.36 15.04 -12.96
CA GLY A 93 0.07 14.94 -12.65
C GLY A 93 0.55 13.53 -12.29
N GLY A 94 -0.32 12.52 -12.40
CA GLY A 94 0.05 11.13 -12.14
C GLY A 94 1.09 10.62 -13.12
N ARG A 95 2.19 10.06 -12.59
CA ARG A 95 3.28 9.45 -13.36
C ARG A 95 3.16 7.94 -13.31
N SER A 96 3.54 7.30 -14.41
CA SER A 96 3.64 5.85 -14.48
C SER A 96 4.65 5.34 -13.45
N SER A 97 4.21 4.54 -12.48
CA SER A 97 5.05 4.19 -11.34
C SER A 97 4.59 2.92 -10.63
N GLY A 98 5.48 2.36 -9.81
CA GLY A 98 5.19 1.33 -8.83
C GLY A 98 5.70 1.75 -7.46
N ALA A 99 5.07 1.27 -6.41
CA ALA A 99 5.51 1.56 -5.05
C ALA A 99 5.45 0.33 -4.15
N ILE A 100 6.34 0.29 -3.16
CA ILE A 100 6.35 -0.69 -2.08
C ILE A 100 6.46 0.05 -0.75
N ARG A 101 5.67 -0.36 0.23
CA ARG A 101 5.85 0.03 1.64
C ARG A 101 6.18 -1.21 2.44
N GLU A 102 7.24 -1.15 3.23
CA GLU A 102 7.60 -2.21 4.16
C GLU A 102 7.95 -1.61 5.52
N GLY A 103 7.09 -1.84 6.52
CA GLY A 103 7.13 -1.13 7.79
C GLY A 103 7.06 0.39 7.60
N ASP A 104 8.10 1.08 8.07
CA ASP A 104 8.22 2.54 7.98
C ASP A 104 8.78 3.02 6.65
N TRP A 105 9.41 2.14 5.88
CA TRP A 105 10.03 2.53 4.61
C TRP A 105 9.03 2.45 3.46
N LYS A 106 9.13 3.40 2.54
CA LYS A 106 8.38 3.42 1.29
C LYS A 106 9.30 3.78 0.13
N LEU A 107 9.21 3.01 -0.95
CA LEU A 107 9.94 3.24 -2.19
C LEU A 107 8.95 3.46 -3.34
N ILE A 108 9.26 4.42 -4.20
CA ILE A 108 8.54 4.68 -5.46
C ILE A 108 9.55 4.54 -6.61
N GLU A 109 9.18 3.78 -7.64
CA GLU A 109 9.92 3.62 -8.89
C GLU A 109 9.10 4.24 -10.01
N PHE A 110 9.64 5.26 -10.68
CA PHE A 110 9.01 5.92 -11.81
C PHE A 110 9.46 5.28 -13.13
N PHE A 111 8.52 4.71 -13.87
CA PHE A 111 8.81 3.94 -15.09
C PHE A 111 9.12 4.82 -16.30
N ASP A 112 8.83 6.13 -16.22
CA ASP A 112 9.07 7.10 -17.29
C ASP A 112 10.51 7.62 -17.32
N THR A 113 11.23 7.55 -16.20
CA THR A 113 12.55 8.18 -16.00
C THR A 113 13.57 7.27 -15.32
N ASP A 114 13.15 6.09 -14.86
CA ASP A 114 13.90 5.19 -13.99
C ASP A 114 14.30 5.82 -12.64
N GLU A 115 13.68 6.94 -12.26
CA GLU A 115 13.88 7.59 -10.97
C GLU A 115 13.35 6.70 -9.84
N ILE A 116 14.13 6.63 -8.75
CA ILE A 116 13.77 5.89 -7.55
C ILE A 116 13.81 6.86 -6.36
N GLU A 117 12.69 6.94 -5.65
CA GLU A 117 12.58 7.69 -4.41
C GLU A 117 12.42 6.72 -3.23
N LEU A 118 13.05 7.04 -2.10
CA LEU A 118 12.93 6.28 -0.85
C LEU A 118 12.61 7.23 0.30
N TYR A 119 11.62 6.88 1.12
CA TYR A 119 11.16 7.68 2.25
C TYR A 119 11.01 6.83 3.51
N ASN A 120 11.25 7.45 4.67
CA ASN A 120 10.86 6.89 5.97
C ASN A 120 9.60 7.63 6.46
N LEU A 121 8.47 6.93 6.47
CA LEU A 121 7.16 7.49 6.80
C LEU A 121 6.92 7.70 8.30
N ALA A 122 7.73 7.09 9.17
CA ALA A 122 7.65 7.36 10.61
C ALA A 122 8.13 8.77 10.94
N ASP A 123 9.19 9.22 10.25
CA ASP A 123 9.80 10.54 10.45
C ASP A 123 9.34 11.58 9.43
N ASP A 124 8.98 11.16 8.21
CA ASP A 124 8.62 12.03 7.09
C ASP A 124 7.38 11.53 6.34
N ILE A 125 6.24 11.65 6.99
CA ILE A 125 4.92 11.33 6.40
C ILE A 125 4.54 12.21 5.21
N GLY A 126 5.27 13.31 5.00
CA GLY A 126 5.09 14.22 3.87
C GLY A 126 5.98 13.89 2.68
N GLU A 127 6.82 12.86 2.76
CA GLU A 127 7.70 12.41 1.66
C GLU A 127 8.51 13.56 1.03
N GLN A 128 9.13 14.38 1.89
CA GLN A 128 9.88 15.57 1.51
C GLN A 128 11.36 15.29 1.29
N ASN A 129 11.91 14.29 1.97
CA ASN A 129 13.34 13.98 1.96
C ASN A 129 13.56 12.64 1.26
N ASN A 130 14.05 12.67 0.02
CA ASN A 130 14.41 11.45 -0.70
C ASN A 130 15.73 10.90 -0.15
N LEU A 131 15.66 9.73 0.47
CA LEU A 131 16.75 9.03 1.15
C LEU A 131 17.41 7.94 0.28
N ALA A 132 17.08 7.86 -1.02
CA ALA A 132 17.50 6.77 -1.90
C ALA A 132 19.04 6.65 -2.04
N GLU A 133 19.75 7.78 -2.05
CA GLU A 133 21.22 7.79 -2.13
C GLU A 133 21.89 7.59 -0.76
N GLU A 134 21.20 7.97 0.33
CA GLU A 134 21.71 7.84 1.70
C GLU A 134 21.60 6.39 2.20
N TYR A 135 20.59 5.65 1.75
CA TYR A 135 20.32 4.26 2.17
C TYR A 135 20.25 3.30 0.97
N PRO A 136 21.36 3.11 0.23
CA PRO A 136 21.38 2.33 -1.01
C PRO A 136 21.01 0.86 -0.80
N ASP A 137 21.33 0.27 0.36
CA ASP A 137 21.01 -1.12 0.68
C ASP A 137 19.50 -1.34 0.86
N ILE A 138 18.82 -0.40 1.52
CA ILE A 138 17.36 -0.41 1.70
C ILE A 138 16.68 -0.22 0.34
N ARG A 139 17.14 0.79 -0.43
CA ARG A 139 16.68 1.04 -1.79
C ARG A 139 16.76 -0.22 -2.65
N GLN A 140 17.92 -0.86 -2.71
CA GLN A 140 18.14 -2.04 -3.55
C GLN A 140 17.28 -3.23 -3.11
N THR A 141 17.15 -3.44 -1.80
CA THR A 141 16.34 -4.53 -1.24
C THR A 141 14.85 -4.34 -1.57
N MET A 142 14.31 -3.14 -1.33
CA MET A 142 12.91 -2.84 -1.57
C MET A 142 12.57 -2.83 -3.06
N LEU A 143 13.44 -2.27 -3.91
CA LEU A 143 13.29 -2.31 -5.36
C LEU A 143 13.26 -3.76 -5.88
N GLY A 144 14.15 -4.62 -5.36
CA GLY A 144 14.17 -6.03 -5.68
C GLY A 144 12.86 -6.73 -5.33
N LYS A 145 12.33 -6.50 -4.12
CA LYS A 145 11.03 -7.03 -3.68
C LYS A 145 9.89 -6.56 -4.57
N LEU A 146 9.84 -5.26 -4.87
CA LEU A 146 8.82 -4.66 -5.73
C LEU A 146 8.83 -5.27 -7.14
N ARG A 147 10.01 -5.37 -7.75
CA ARG A 147 10.19 -5.98 -9.09
C ARG A 147 9.81 -7.46 -9.10
N ASN A 148 10.20 -8.21 -8.07
CA ASN A 148 9.85 -9.63 -7.95
C ASN A 148 8.34 -9.83 -7.82
N TRP A 149 7.68 -9.06 -6.95
CA TRP A 149 6.23 -9.09 -6.78
C TRP A 149 5.49 -8.83 -8.10
N ARG A 150 5.90 -7.81 -8.87
CA ARG A 150 5.31 -7.55 -10.20
C ARG A 150 5.50 -8.72 -11.17
N LYS A 151 6.69 -9.34 -11.17
CA LYS A 151 7.00 -10.49 -12.02
C LYS A 151 6.13 -11.70 -11.67
N GLU A 152 5.97 -11.99 -10.38
CA GLU A 152 5.14 -13.11 -9.89
C GLU A 152 3.67 -12.94 -10.30
N LEU A 153 3.16 -11.71 -10.31
CA LEU A 153 1.80 -11.40 -10.75
C LEU A 153 1.65 -11.33 -12.28
N GLY A 154 2.74 -11.36 -13.06
CA GLY A 154 2.69 -11.07 -14.49
C GLY A 154 2.16 -9.65 -14.78
N ALA A 155 2.51 -8.69 -13.93
CA ALA A 155 2.00 -7.33 -14.03
C ALA A 155 2.45 -6.65 -15.33
N GLN A 156 1.50 -6.08 -16.07
CA GLN A 156 1.77 -5.41 -17.34
C GLN A 156 2.59 -4.13 -17.15
N MET A 157 3.59 -3.94 -17.98
CA MET A 157 4.36 -2.69 -18.07
C MET A 157 3.93 -1.93 -19.32
N ASN A 158 3.97 -0.59 -19.31
CA ASN A 158 3.57 0.18 -20.50
C ASN A 158 4.50 0.00 -21.71
N ASN A 159 5.66 -0.61 -21.52
CA ASN A 159 6.67 -0.77 -22.56
C ASN A 159 6.51 -2.07 -23.37
N GLU A 160 5.45 -2.84 -23.15
CA GLU A 160 5.15 -4.05 -23.93
C GLU A 160 4.09 -3.76 -25.01
N GLN A 161 4.54 -3.20 -26.13
CA GLN A 161 4.00 -3.43 -27.47
C GLN A 161 5.09 -3.98 -28.37
#